data_AF-A0A0C9Y5J5-F1
#
_entry.id   AF-A0A0C9Y5J5-F1
#
_cell.length_a   1.000
_cell.length_b   1.000
_cell.length_c   1.000
_cell.angle_alpha   90.00
_cell.angle_beta   90.00
_cell.angle_gamma   90.00
#
_symmetry.space_group_name_H-M   'P 1'
#
loop_
_entity.id
_entity.type
_entity.pdbx_description
1 polymer ?
#
loop_
_entity_poly.entity_id
_entity_poly.type
_entity_poly.pdbx_seq_one_letter_code
_entity_poly.pdbx_strand_id
1 'polypeptide(L)'
;EIVVSESFRKEVLSKKKFHQQLRAVCVDEAHCISLWGGSFRPDYASLGVLRGRFPSNVPFVVASATLPEHILDDIKRKLRL
;
A
#
# COMPACT_ATOMS: atom_id res chain seq x y z
N GLU A 1 -8.54 -2.15 11.02
CA GLU A 1 -8.35 -0.69 10.91
C GLU A 1 -7.64 -0.40 9.60
N ILE A 2 -8.12 0.56 8.80
CA ILE A 2 -7.55 0.85 7.49
C ILE A 2 -6.42 1.87 7.67
N VAL A 3 -5.26 1.67 7.06
CA VAL A 3 -4.08 2.56 7.19
C VAL A 3 -4.36 4.02 6.79
N VAL A 4 -5.39 4.25 5.95
CA VAL A 4 -5.85 5.58 5.55
C VAL A 4 -6.90 6.19 6.48
N SER A 5 -7.34 5.48 7.54
CA SER A 5 -8.30 6.00 8.50
C SER A 5 -7.72 7.16 9.31
N GLU A 6 -8.60 8.02 9.82
CA GLU A 6 -8.19 9.14 10.65
C GLU A 6 -7.57 8.68 11.97
N SER A 7 -8.13 7.63 12.59
CA SER A 7 -7.63 7.03 13.83
C SER A 7 -6.19 6.54 13.66
N PHE A 8 -5.93 5.75 12.62
CA PHE A 8 -4.60 5.21 12.35
C PHE A 8 -3.62 6.33 12.01
N ARG A 9 -4.06 7.34 11.25
CA ARG A 9 -3.25 8.51 10.95
C ARG A 9 -2.83 9.26 12.21
N LYS A 10 -3.77 9.50 13.13
CA LYS A 10 -3.52 10.25 14.35
C LYS A 10 -2.67 9.47 15.34
N GLU A 11 -2.97 8.20 15.56
CA GLU A 11 -2.33 7.40 16.60
C GLU A 11 -1.02 6.76 16.16
N VAL A 12 -0.85 6.48 14.86
CA VAL A 12 0.35 5.80 14.33
C VAL A 12 1.13 6.70 13.37
N LEU A 13 0.52 7.14 12.26
CA LEU A 13 1.25 7.83 11.19
C LEU A 13 1.79 9.20 11.60
N SER A 14 1.18 9.88 12.57
CA SER A 14 1.68 11.18 13.05
C SER A 14 2.94 11.07 13.91
N LYS A 15 3.27 9.86 14.41
CA LYS A 15 4.32 9.68 15.42
C LYS A 15 5.70 9.63 14.77
N LYS A 16 6.57 10.57 15.12
CA LYS A 16 7.98 10.60 14.67
C LYS A 16 8.71 9.27 14.92
N LYS A 17 8.47 8.66 16.10
CA LYS A 17 9.07 7.37 16.47
C LYS A 17 8.70 6.25 15.49
N PHE A 18 7.45 6.22 15.02
CA PHE A 18 7.00 5.24 14.02
C PHE A 18 7.78 5.39 12.71
N HIS A 19 7.88 6.62 12.18
CA HIS A 19 8.64 6.87 10.95
C HIS A 19 10.12 6.48 11.05
N GLN A 20 10.77 6.71 12.19
CA GLN A 20 12.17 6.34 12.41
C GLN A 20 12.39 4.82 12.49
N GLN A 21 11.33 4.07 12.82
CA GLN A 21 11.40 2.62 13.01
C GLN A 21 10.81 1.84 11.83
N LEU A 22 10.09 2.50 10.92
CA LEU A 22 9.51 1.86 9.73
C LEU A 22 10.62 1.34 8.81
N ARG A 23 10.62 0.03 8.53
CA ARG A 23 11.66 -0.62 7.71
C ARG A 23 11.18 -1.10 6.35
N ALA A 24 9.91 -1.43 6.22
CA ALA A 24 9.30 -1.87 4.97
C ALA A 24 7.78 -1.71 5.03
N VAL A 25 7.15 -1.65 3.87
CA VAL A 25 5.71 -1.80 3.71
C VAL A 25 5.47 -3.02 2.84
N CYS A 26 4.74 -3.99 3.37
CA CYS A 26 4.37 -5.19 2.61
C CYS A 26 2.87 -5.16 2.34
N VAL A 27 2.49 -5.23 1.07
CA VAL A 27 1.09 -5.35 0.64
C VAL A 27 0.87 -6.78 0.17
N ASP A 28 0.17 -7.55 0.99
CA ASP A 28 -0.28 -8.89 0.64
C ASP A 28 -1.57 -8.83 -0.18
N GLU A 29 -1.86 -9.89 -0.94
CA GLU A 29 -2.99 -9.96 -1.86
C GLU A 29 -3.08 -8.76 -2.81
N ALA A 30 -1.93 -8.33 -3.33
CA ALA A 30 -1.80 -7.10 -4.13
C ALA A 30 -2.73 -7.07 -5.36
N HIS A 31 -3.17 -8.23 -5.85
CA HIS A 31 -4.18 -8.31 -6.90
C HIS A 31 -5.49 -7.55 -6.57
N CYS A 32 -5.83 -7.38 -5.28
CA CYS A 32 -7.01 -6.62 -4.83
C CYS A 32 -6.95 -5.11 -5.16
N ILE A 33 -5.77 -4.57 -5.48
CA ILE A 33 -5.57 -3.16 -5.87
C ILE A 33 -6.16 -2.87 -7.25
N SER A 34 -6.17 -3.88 -8.12
CA SER A 34 -6.64 -3.76 -9.49
C SER A 34 -8.02 -4.39 -9.66
N LEU A 35 -8.76 -3.93 -10.66
CA LEU A 35 -10.03 -4.55 -11.05
C LEU A 35 -9.72 -5.82 -11.82
N TRP A 36 -9.62 -6.92 -11.08
CA TRP A 36 -9.43 -8.25 -11.62
C TRP A 36 -10.40 -9.23 -10.97
N GLY A 37 -11.36 -9.72 -11.75
CA GLY A 37 -12.42 -10.58 -11.23
C GLY A 37 -13.22 -9.92 -10.10
N GLY A 38 -13.66 -10.72 -9.12
CA GLY A 38 -14.50 -10.28 -8.01
C GLY A 38 -13.77 -9.73 -6.77
N SER A 39 -12.44 -9.63 -6.80
CA SER A 39 -11.62 -9.41 -5.59
C SER A 39 -11.14 -7.96 -5.41
N PHE A 40 -11.65 -7.00 -6.18
CA PHE A 40 -11.23 -5.59 -6.09
C PHE A 40 -11.62 -4.97 -4.74
N ARG A 41 -10.66 -4.29 -4.10
CA ARG A 41 -10.86 -3.52 -2.87
C ARG A 41 -10.53 -2.04 -3.12
N PRO A 42 -11.53 -1.14 -3.17
CA PRO A 42 -11.29 0.29 -3.38
C PRO A 42 -10.25 0.90 -2.43
N ASP A 43 -10.25 0.47 -1.16
CA ASP A 43 -9.29 0.95 -0.17
C ASP A 43 -7.83 0.60 -0.53
N TYR A 44 -7.59 -0.55 -1.17
CA TYR A 44 -6.27 -0.99 -1.60
C TYR A 44 -5.73 -0.10 -2.73
N ALA A 45 -6.60 0.38 -3.61
CA ALA A 45 -6.22 1.30 -4.68
C ALA A 45 -5.70 2.66 -4.15
N SER A 46 -6.07 3.03 -2.92
CA SER A 46 -5.65 4.29 -2.30
C SER A 46 -4.27 4.22 -1.62
N LEU A 47 -3.68 3.03 -1.47
CA LEU A 47 -2.43 2.81 -0.72
C LEU A 47 -1.21 3.56 -1.28
N GLY A 48 -1.24 3.97 -2.56
CA GLY A 48 -0.20 4.81 -3.15
C GLY A 48 0.02 6.13 -2.41
N VAL A 49 -0.97 6.63 -1.65
CA VAL A 49 -0.83 7.83 -0.81
C VAL A 49 0.26 7.68 0.26
N LEU A 50 0.55 6.44 0.69
CA LEU A 50 1.54 6.16 1.72
C LEU A 50 2.96 6.48 1.27
N ARG A 51 3.24 6.44 -0.04
CA ARG A 51 4.54 6.85 -0.60
C ARG A 51 4.91 8.30 -0.29
N GLY A 52 3.92 9.19 -0.22
CA GLY A 52 4.14 10.58 0.17
C GLY A 52 4.19 10.82 1.67
N ARG A 53 3.89 9.80 2.48
CA ARG A 53 3.85 9.89 3.96
C ARG A 53 5.03 9.21 4.63
N PHE A 54 5.62 8.22 4.00
CA PHE A 54 6.76 7.47 4.54
C PHE A 54 8.11 8.01 4.04
N PRO A 55 9.19 7.79 4.80
CA PRO A 55 10.53 8.10 4.32
C PRO A 55 10.83 7.41 2.98
N SER A 56 11.51 8.12 2.08
CA SER A 56 11.77 7.65 0.70
C SER A 56 12.61 6.38 0.64
N ASN A 57 13.40 6.09 1.67
CA ASN A 57 14.23 4.90 1.78
C ASN A 57 13.47 3.66 2.28
N VAL A 58 12.17 3.76 2.57
CA VAL A 58 11.35 2.60 2.97
C VAL A 58 10.93 1.82 1.72
N PRO A 59 11.38 0.56 1.56
CA PRO A 59 10.94 -0.30 0.46
C PRO A 59 9.45 -0.66 0.59
N PHE A 60 8.80 -0.76 -0.56
CA PHE A 60 7.46 -1.32 -0.68
C PHE A 60 7.58 -2.66 -1.41
N VAL A 61 7.04 -3.70 -0.79
CA VAL A 61 6.99 -5.05 -1.32
C VAL A 61 5.54 -5.39 -1.58
N VAL A 62 5.25 -5.90 -2.77
CA VAL A 62 3.93 -6.39 -3.15
C VAL A 62 3.99 -7.89 -3.36
N ALA A 63 3.03 -8.62 -2.78
CA ALA A 63 2.92 -10.06 -2.89
C ALA A 63 1.48 -10.45 -3.24
N SER A 64 1.34 -11.50 -4.05
CA SER A 64 0.05 -12.09 -4.42
C SER A 64 0.31 -13.49 -4.96
N ALA A 65 -0.62 -14.43 -4.73
CA ALA A 65 -0.53 -15.78 -5.30
C ALA A 65 -0.59 -15.77 -6.84
N THR A 66 -1.36 -14.84 -7.41
CA THR A 66 -1.49 -14.66 -8.86
C THR A 66 -1.36 -13.18 -9.20
N LEU A 67 -0.58 -12.89 -10.24
CA LEU A 67 -0.29 -11.52 -10.66
C LEU A 67 -0.01 -11.45 -12.18
N PRO A 68 -1.07 -11.49 -13.01
CA PRO A 68 -0.90 -11.29 -14.45
C PRO A 68 -0.21 -9.94 -14.76
N GLU A 69 0.51 -9.86 -15.87
CA GLU A 69 1.32 -8.68 -16.22
C GLU A 69 0.53 -7.37 -16.24
N HIS A 70 -0.67 -7.37 -16.86
CA HIS A 70 -1.54 -6.19 -16.88
C HIS A 70 -2.01 -5.74 -15.49
N ILE A 71 -2.13 -6.67 -14.54
CA ILE A 71 -2.47 -6.37 -13.13
C ILE A 71 -1.25 -5.82 -12.40
N LEU A 72 -0.07 -6.40 -12.62
CA LEU A 72 1.18 -5.89 -12.08
C LEU A 72 1.43 -4.45 -12.54
N ASP A 73 1.20 -4.13 -13.81
CA ASP A 73 1.39 -2.77 -14.35
C ASP A 73 0.39 -1.77 -13.77
N ASP A 74 -0.87 -2.16 -13.57
CA ASP A 74 -1.86 -1.32 -12.88
C ASP A 74 -1.47 -1.09 -11.40
N ILE A 75 -0.98 -2.12 -10.71
CA ILE A 75 -0.48 -2.01 -9.34
C ILE A 75 0.71 -1.05 -9.25
N LYS A 76 1.70 -1.18 -10.15
CA LYS A 76 2.84 -0.27 -10.19
C LYS A 76 2.41 1.18 -10.33
N ARG A 77 1.48 1.45 -11.24
CA ARG A 77 0.91 2.79 -11.45
C ARG A 77 0.16 3.30 -10.23
N LYS A 78 -0.70 2.49 -9.61
CA LYS A 78 -1.51 2.89 -8.44
C LYS A 78 -0.67 3.09 -7.16
N LEU A 79 0.31 2.22 -6.93
CA LEU A 79 1.18 2.27 -5.75
C LEU A 79 2.41 3.17 -5.94
N ARG A 80 2.63 3.70 -7.16
CA ARG A 80 3.81 4.49 -7.51
C ARG A 80 5.10 3.70 -7.21
N LEU A 81 5.16 2.47 -7.71
CA LEU A 81 6.32 1.58 -7.65
C LEU A 81 7.27 1.83 -8.82
#